data_AF-V5YPT7-F1
#
_entry.id   AF-V5YPT7-F1
#
_cell.length_a   1.000
_cell.length_b   1.000
_cell.length_c   1.000
_cell.angle_alpha   90.00
_cell.angle_beta   90.00
_cell.angle_gamma   90.00
#
_symmetry.space_group_name_H-M   'P 1'
#
loop_
_entity.id
_entity.type
_entity.pdbx_description
1 polymer ?
#
loop_
_entity_poly.entity_id
_entity_poly.type
_entity_poly.pdbx_seq_one_letter_code
_entity_poly.pdbx_strand_id
1 'polypeptide(L)'
;MLPMDAKRNSDSYSYPNGMLNSAYLTGVLRKPGDGLCYIQQTRNENHMLPVEFDPKKTPLPRNIQEGDLISTICHVSGRREGDQRIVVLNSILFEQPNVMHMDARYVDDLLSKWEKIAHAAAPDSGEPESVAKLRELHGPRSVQERVDAIDWKVMKMNHNAANTVRLAGFVQAKSLERNRVGPEGKPLLDRLIVLLRQHKDSDRCITVRWYGKNLEPLSKPLTKGLPIEFAGEFRLDVKAAGPVDPETGIAPVSSIPYIQAKDYPALVTPESESIKVRPAWAHELYLRGAGANQQTPAADSSEGGAAGSIDRQAAFAQAMSQQ
;
A
#
# COMPACT_ATOMS: atom_id res chain seq x y z
N MET A 1 -28.39 -6.06 7.06
CA MET A 1 -29.02 -4.79 6.62
C MET A 1 -28.11 -3.66 7.06
N LEU A 2 -27.63 -2.83 6.13
CA LEU A 2 -26.92 -1.59 6.45
C LEU A 2 -27.95 -0.52 6.84
N PRO A 3 -27.67 0.34 7.85
CA PRO A 3 -28.55 1.46 8.17
C PRO A 3 -28.73 2.37 6.95
N MET A 4 -29.96 2.78 6.66
CA MET A 4 -30.33 3.60 5.50
C MET A 4 -29.57 4.93 5.42
N ASP A 5 -29.00 5.41 6.53
CA ASP A 5 -28.18 6.63 6.59
C ASP A 5 -26.85 6.51 5.82
N ALA A 6 -26.29 5.29 5.72
CA ALA A 6 -25.03 5.05 5.01
C ALA A 6 -25.19 5.12 3.47
N LYS A 7 -26.42 4.97 2.94
CA LYS A 7 -26.68 5.14 1.50
C LYS A 7 -26.73 6.59 1.04
N ARG A 8 -26.87 7.56 1.96
CA ARG A 8 -27.07 8.98 1.63
C ARG A 8 -25.78 9.82 1.66
N ASN A 9 -24.73 9.37 2.37
CA ASN A 9 -23.45 10.05 2.45
C ASN A 9 -22.34 9.19 1.81
N SER A 10 -21.95 9.51 0.58
CA SER A 10 -20.74 8.94 -0.06
C SER A 10 -19.50 9.11 0.83
N ASP A 11 -19.46 10.19 1.60
CA ASP A 11 -18.41 10.49 2.58
C ASP A 11 -18.38 9.53 3.78
N SER A 12 -19.43 8.74 4.05
CA SER A 12 -19.43 7.80 5.17
C SER A 12 -18.62 6.54 4.90
N TYR A 13 -18.48 6.15 3.62
CA TYR A 13 -17.70 4.98 3.23
C TYR A 13 -16.21 5.20 3.46
N SER A 14 -15.70 6.43 3.29
CA SER A 14 -14.26 6.68 3.35
C SER A 14 -13.66 6.73 4.76
N TYR A 15 -14.45 6.58 5.84
CA TYR A 15 -13.97 6.80 7.21
C TYR A 15 -14.26 5.66 8.20
N PRO A 16 -13.77 4.43 7.97
CA PRO A 16 -13.80 3.38 8.98
C PRO A 16 -13.12 3.86 10.27
N ASN A 17 -13.80 3.70 11.41
CA ASN A 17 -13.36 4.21 12.72
C ASN A 17 -13.12 5.73 12.76
N GLY A 18 -13.76 6.50 11.87
CA GLY A 18 -13.66 7.95 11.81
C GLY A 18 -12.34 8.49 11.23
N MET A 19 -11.58 7.66 10.51
CA MET A 19 -10.30 8.03 9.91
C MET A 19 -10.30 7.71 8.41
N LEU A 20 -9.77 8.63 7.59
CA LEU A 20 -9.75 8.48 6.13
C LEU A 20 -9.08 7.16 5.75
N ASN A 21 -9.79 6.35 5.00
CA ASN A 21 -9.35 5.07 4.49
C ASN A 21 -10.18 4.74 3.26
N SER A 22 -9.58 5.02 2.11
CA SER A 22 -10.18 4.71 0.82
C SER A 22 -9.09 4.23 -0.11
N ALA A 23 -9.31 3.07 -0.69
CA ALA A 23 -8.47 2.51 -1.74
C ALA A 23 -9.31 2.33 -2.99
N TYR A 24 -8.76 2.73 -4.13
CA TYR A 24 -9.37 2.60 -5.43
C TYR A 24 -8.41 1.80 -6.31
N LEU A 25 -8.88 0.63 -6.76
CA LEU A 25 -8.13 -0.26 -7.62
C LEU A 25 -8.91 -0.54 -8.88
N THR A 26 -8.24 -0.48 -10.02
CA THR A 26 -8.80 -0.87 -11.31
C THR A 26 -7.81 -1.77 -12.04
N GLY A 27 -8.32 -2.79 -12.71
CA GLY A 27 -7.52 -3.77 -13.42
C GLY A 27 -8.34 -4.95 -13.87
N VAL A 28 -7.68 -6.00 -14.32
CA VAL A 28 -8.33 -7.22 -14.80
C VAL A 28 -8.67 -8.12 -13.61
N LEU A 29 -9.94 -8.54 -13.52
CA LEU A 29 -10.41 -9.49 -12.51
C LEU A 29 -9.79 -10.87 -12.75
N ARG A 30 -9.18 -11.46 -11.73
CA ARG A 30 -8.59 -12.81 -11.80
C ARG A 30 -9.00 -13.66 -10.60
N LYS A 31 -9.18 -14.95 -10.85
CA LYS A 31 -9.49 -16.00 -9.86
C LYS A 31 -10.58 -15.57 -8.83
N PRO A 32 -11.76 -15.09 -9.25
CA PRO A 32 -12.82 -14.74 -8.31
C PRO A 32 -13.40 -15.99 -7.64
N GLY A 33 -13.41 -16.05 -6.29
CA GLY A 33 -14.03 -17.16 -5.55
C GLY A 33 -14.11 -16.90 -4.05
N ASP A 34 -15.11 -17.46 -3.37
CA ASP A 34 -15.25 -17.56 -1.90
C ASP A 34 -14.74 -16.37 -1.06
N GLY A 35 -15.00 -15.13 -1.49
CA GLY A 35 -14.63 -13.91 -0.77
C GLY A 35 -13.20 -13.42 -0.98
N LEU A 36 -12.49 -13.93 -1.99
CA LEU A 36 -11.20 -13.45 -2.45
C LEU A 36 -11.20 -13.33 -3.98
N CYS A 37 -10.64 -12.25 -4.49
CA CYS A 37 -10.31 -12.13 -5.90
C CYS A 37 -8.98 -11.39 -6.05
N TYR A 38 -8.50 -11.30 -7.29
CA TYR A 38 -7.29 -10.60 -7.61
C TYR A 38 -7.53 -9.54 -8.67
N ILE A 39 -6.89 -8.38 -8.48
CA ILE A 39 -6.85 -7.31 -9.48
C ILE A 39 -5.47 -7.32 -10.12
N GLN A 40 -5.42 -7.63 -11.41
CA GLN A 40 -4.17 -7.65 -12.16
C GLN A 40 -3.98 -6.34 -12.93
N GLN A 41 -2.77 -5.79 -12.84
CA GLN A 41 -2.38 -4.54 -13.51
C GLN A 41 -1.14 -4.69 -14.40
N THR A 42 -0.52 -5.87 -14.40
CA THR A 42 0.69 -6.20 -15.17
C THR A 42 0.61 -7.64 -15.64
N ARG A 43 1.35 -8.01 -16.67
CA ARG A 43 1.44 -9.40 -17.17
C ARG A 43 1.97 -10.42 -16.15
N ASN A 44 2.79 -9.97 -15.20
CA ASN A 44 3.35 -10.84 -14.17
C ASN A 44 2.28 -11.24 -13.13
N GLU A 45 1.96 -12.53 -13.06
CA GLU A 45 0.93 -13.04 -12.14
C GLU A 45 1.35 -12.90 -10.66
N ASN A 46 2.65 -12.87 -10.35
CA ASN A 46 3.13 -12.70 -8.98
C ASN A 46 2.77 -11.31 -8.39
N HIS A 47 2.40 -10.35 -9.24
CA HIS A 47 1.97 -9.01 -8.84
C HIS A 47 0.44 -8.82 -8.81
N MET A 48 -0.33 -9.90 -8.96
CA MET A 48 -1.79 -9.86 -8.80
C MET A 48 -2.17 -9.37 -7.40
N LEU A 49 -2.96 -8.31 -7.30
CA LEU A 49 -3.29 -7.67 -6.04
C LEU A 49 -4.48 -8.38 -5.37
N PRO A 50 -4.32 -9.02 -4.19
CA PRO A 50 -5.42 -9.70 -3.52
C PRO A 50 -6.41 -8.70 -2.93
N VAL A 51 -7.70 -8.98 -3.13
CA VAL A 51 -8.82 -8.21 -2.59
C VAL A 51 -9.81 -9.17 -1.93
N GLU A 52 -9.95 -9.05 -0.62
CA GLU A 52 -10.94 -9.79 0.17
C GLU A 52 -12.31 -9.08 0.06
N PHE A 53 -13.40 -9.84 0.08
CA PHE A 53 -14.76 -9.31 0.06
C PHE A 53 -15.73 -10.26 0.76
N ASP A 54 -16.86 -9.76 1.24
CA ASP A 54 -17.94 -10.58 1.81
C ASP A 54 -18.95 -10.89 0.71
N PRO A 55 -19.07 -12.15 0.22
CA PRO A 55 -19.99 -12.48 -0.88
C PRO A 55 -21.46 -12.20 -0.57
N LYS A 56 -21.83 -12.08 0.71
CA LYS A 56 -23.21 -11.77 1.14
C LYS A 56 -23.49 -10.28 1.19
N LYS A 57 -22.48 -9.45 1.47
CA LYS A 57 -22.64 -7.98 1.59
C LYS A 57 -22.19 -7.23 0.34
N THR A 58 -21.10 -7.69 -0.27
CA THR A 58 -20.44 -7.06 -1.42
C THR A 58 -20.17 -8.13 -2.50
N PRO A 59 -21.22 -8.80 -3.03
CA PRO A 59 -21.03 -9.78 -4.08
C PRO A 59 -20.42 -9.14 -5.34
N LEU A 60 -19.64 -9.92 -6.08
CA LEU A 60 -19.30 -9.56 -7.45
C LEU A 60 -20.59 -9.46 -8.29
N PRO A 61 -20.75 -8.39 -9.09
CA PRO A 61 -21.87 -8.27 -10.02
C PRO A 61 -21.96 -9.47 -10.96
N ARG A 62 -23.17 -9.99 -11.20
CA ARG A 62 -23.39 -11.23 -11.99
C ARG A 62 -22.95 -11.13 -13.45
N ASN A 63 -22.83 -9.91 -13.96
CA ASN A 63 -22.41 -9.59 -15.33
C ASN A 63 -20.90 -9.41 -15.47
N ILE A 64 -20.13 -9.61 -14.39
CA ILE A 64 -18.67 -9.53 -14.38
C ILE A 64 -18.11 -10.95 -14.28
N GLN A 65 -17.13 -11.26 -15.12
CA GLN A 65 -16.46 -12.56 -15.21
C GLN A 65 -14.95 -12.41 -15.07
N GLU A 66 -14.25 -13.52 -14.83
CA GLU A 66 -12.79 -13.51 -14.87
C GLU A 66 -12.29 -13.04 -16.25
N GLY A 67 -11.28 -12.17 -16.25
CA GLY A 67 -10.76 -11.53 -17.46
C GLY A 67 -11.37 -10.16 -17.76
N ASP A 68 -12.49 -9.80 -17.11
CA ASP A 68 -13.09 -8.48 -17.27
C ASP A 68 -12.26 -7.38 -16.59
N LEU A 69 -12.30 -6.19 -17.18
CA LEU A 69 -11.79 -4.99 -16.54
C LEU A 69 -12.81 -4.53 -15.49
N ILE A 70 -12.35 -4.32 -14.26
CA ILE A 70 -13.19 -3.93 -13.12
C ILE A 70 -12.54 -2.83 -12.30
N SER A 71 -13.37 -2.07 -11.61
CA SER A 71 -12.98 -1.15 -10.55
C SER A 71 -13.50 -1.65 -9.22
N THR A 72 -12.72 -1.46 -8.17
CA THR A 72 -13.14 -1.75 -6.80
C THR A 72 -12.74 -0.63 -5.85
N ILE A 73 -13.68 -0.30 -4.97
CA ILE A 73 -13.43 0.58 -3.84
C ILE A 73 -13.23 -0.32 -2.62
N CYS A 74 -12.15 -0.08 -1.88
CA CYS A 74 -11.70 -0.92 -0.79
C CYS A 74 -11.41 -0.11 0.47
N HIS A 75 -11.52 -0.78 1.61
CA HIS A 75 -10.87 -0.39 2.86
C HIS A 75 -9.57 -1.15 3.05
N VAL A 76 -8.58 -0.45 3.55
CA VAL A 76 -7.27 -1.01 3.91
C VAL A 76 -7.29 -1.41 5.37
N SER A 77 -6.80 -2.60 5.70
CA SER A 77 -6.61 -2.99 7.10
C SER A 77 -5.27 -3.69 7.27
N GLY A 78 -4.71 -3.63 8.48
CA GLY A 78 -3.59 -4.48 8.85
C GLY A 78 -4.08 -5.83 9.36
N ARG A 79 -3.30 -6.88 9.12
CA ARG A 79 -3.43 -8.19 9.77
C ARG A 79 -2.04 -8.68 10.15
N ARG A 80 -1.94 -9.33 11.32
CA ARG A 80 -0.74 -10.06 11.73
C ARG A 80 -0.87 -11.50 11.24
N GLU A 81 0.15 -11.97 10.52
CA GLU A 81 0.29 -13.36 10.08
C GLU A 81 1.66 -13.86 10.56
N GLY A 82 1.64 -14.66 11.62
CA GLY A 82 2.85 -15.03 12.36
C GLY A 82 3.60 -13.79 12.87
N ASP A 83 4.85 -13.64 12.45
CA ASP A 83 5.70 -12.50 12.81
C ASP A 83 5.59 -11.31 11.83
N GLN A 84 4.78 -11.45 10.78
CA GLN A 84 4.64 -10.43 9.75
C GLN A 84 3.35 -9.63 9.90
N ARG A 85 3.41 -8.36 9.51
CA ARG A 85 2.24 -7.47 9.40
C ARG A 85 1.98 -7.21 7.93
N ILE A 86 0.88 -7.76 7.45
CA ILE A 86 0.43 -7.62 6.07
C ILE A 86 -0.68 -6.59 5.95
N VAL A 87 -0.84 -6.06 4.76
CA VAL A 87 -1.97 -5.19 4.40
C VAL A 87 -3.03 -6.01 3.67
N VAL A 88 -4.29 -5.83 4.05
CA VAL A 88 -5.44 -6.50 3.45
C VAL A 88 -6.37 -5.43 2.88
N LEU A 89 -6.72 -5.57 1.61
CA LEU A 89 -7.78 -4.79 0.99
C LEU A 89 -9.11 -5.53 1.13
N ASN A 90 -10.11 -4.83 1.66
CA ASN A 90 -11.47 -5.32 1.81
C ASN A 90 -12.38 -4.52 0.87
N SER A 91 -12.90 -5.14 -0.18
CA SER A 91 -13.82 -4.49 -1.11
C SER A 91 -15.13 -4.13 -0.42
N ILE A 92 -15.55 -2.88 -0.62
CA ILE A 92 -16.87 -2.38 -0.26
C ILE A 92 -17.77 -2.23 -1.49
N LEU A 93 -17.19 -2.23 -2.69
CA LEU A 93 -17.92 -2.11 -3.95
C LEU A 93 -17.07 -2.64 -5.11
N PHE A 94 -17.73 -3.33 -6.04
CA PHE A 94 -17.20 -3.67 -7.35
C PHE A 94 -18.08 -3.04 -8.42
N GLU A 95 -17.46 -2.42 -9.41
CA GLU A 95 -18.14 -1.76 -10.52
C GLU A 95 -17.43 -2.08 -11.84
N GLN A 96 -18.17 -1.97 -12.93
CA GLN A 96 -17.52 -1.86 -14.23
C GLN A 96 -16.85 -0.48 -14.34
N PRO A 97 -15.64 -0.39 -14.91
CA PRO A 97 -14.97 0.88 -15.09
C PRO A 97 -15.82 1.76 -16.03
N ASN A 98 -16.09 2.99 -15.60
CA ASN A 98 -16.80 3.98 -16.41
C ASN A 98 -15.80 4.99 -17.00
N VAL A 99 -16.27 5.85 -17.91
CA VAL A 99 -15.44 6.88 -18.58
C VAL A 99 -14.79 7.85 -17.59
N MET A 100 -15.40 8.08 -16.42
CA MET A 100 -14.82 8.92 -15.35
C MET A 100 -13.65 8.23 -14.66
N HIS A 101 -13.62 6.90 -14.64
CA HIS A 101 -12.60 6.07 -14.05
C HIS A 101 -11.49 5.65 -15.03
N MET A 102 -11.77 5.72 -16.34
CA MET A 102 -10.87 5.39 -17.43
C MET A 102 -10.61 6.62 -18.31
N ASP A 103 -9.98 7.65 -17.75
CA ASP A 103 -9.47 8.73 -18.60
C ASP A 103 -8.33 8.23 -19.50
N ALA A 104 -7.94 9.02 -20.51
CA ALA A 104 -6.89 8.62 -21.45
C ALA A 104 -5.56 8.32 -20.73
N ARG A 105 -5.25 9.05 -19.65
CA ARG A 105 -4.02 8.88 -18.87
C ARG A 105 -4.01 7.55 -18.10
N TYR A 106 -5.15 7.17 -17.54
CA TYR A 106 -5.37 5.89 -16.89
C TYR A 106 -5.13 4.74 -17.86
N VAL A 107 -5.74 4.81 -19.05
CA VAL A 107 -5.62 3.75 -20.05
C VAL A 107 -4.18 3.61 -20.52
N ASP A 108 -3.51 4.72 -20.79
CA ASP A 108 -2.09 4.74 -21.15
C ASP A 108 -1.19 4.09 -20.08
N ASP A 109 -1.44 4.39 -18.80
CA ASP A 109 -0.68 3.80 -17.69
C ASP A 109 -0.91 2.29 -17.56
N LEU A 110 -2.16 1.84 -17.69
CA LEU A 110 -2.49 0.41 -17.65
C LEU A 110 -1.86 -0.34 -18.84
N LEU A 111 -1.99 0.17 -20.06
CA LEU A 111 -1.40 -0.43 -21.26
C LEU A 111 0.14 -0.47 -21.15
N SER A 112 0.77 0.60 -20.69
CA SER A 112 2.23 0.65 -20.51
C SER A 112 2.73 -0.35 -19.46
N LYS A 113 1.95 -0.62 -18.42
CA LYS A 113 2.25 -1.67 -17.45
C LYS A 113 2.08 -3.07 -18.04
N TRP A 114 1.09 -3.25 -18.91
CA TRP A 114 0.85 -4.53 -19.57
C TRP A 114 1.91 -4.84 -20.64
N GLU A 115 2.52 -3.83 -21.26
CA GLU A 115 3.63 -4.02 -22.21
C GLU A 115 4.92 -4.52 -21.56
N LYS A 116 5.08 -4.35 -20.25
CA LYS A 116 6.26 -4.84 -19.54
C LYS A 116 6.19 -6.35 -19.43
N ILE A 117 7.07 -7.01 -20.18
CA ILE A 117 7.24 -8.47 -20.16
C ILE A 117 7.58 -8.89 -18.73
N ALA A 118 6.92 -9.97 -18.26
CA ALA A 118 7.23 -10.56 -16.98
C ALA A 118 8.68 -11.07 -16.97
N HIS A 119 9.30 -11.11 -15.79
CA HIS A 119 10.61 -11.75 -15.66
C HIS A 119 10.50 -13.23 -16.10
N ALA A 120 11.51 -13.79 -16.75
CA ALA A 120 11.44 -15.13 -17.34
C ALA A 120 11.06 -16.24 -16.33
N ALA A 121 11.46 -16.08 -15.06
CA ALA A 121 11.13 -16.99 -13.97
C ALA A 121 9.79 -16.68 -13.25
N ALA A 122 8.96 -15.81 -13.83
CA ALA A 122 7.65 -15.44 -13.30
C ALA A 122 6.53 -15.90 -14.24
N PRO A 123 5.35 -16.27 -13.72
CA PRO A 123 4.22 -16.63 -14.56
C PRO A 123 3.73 -15.40 -15.34
N ASP A 124 3.57 -15.54 -16.66
CA ASP A 124 3.03 -14.53 -17.57
C ASP A 124 1.64 -14.98 -18.04
N SER A 125 0.63 -14.16 -17.76
CA SER A 125 -0.74 -14.47 -18.16
C SER A 125 -1.10 -14.07 -19.59
N GLY A 126 -0.19 -13.43 -20.33
CA GLY A 126 -0.49 -12.84 -21.63
C GLY A 126 -1.36 -11.59 -21.55
N GLU A 127 -1.92 -11.19 -22.69
CA GLU A 127 -2.86 -10.07 -22.83
C GLU A 127 -4.30 -10.60 -22.87
N PRO A 128 -5.15 -10.28 -21.88
CA PRO A 128 -6.55 -10.68 -21.89
C PRO A 128 -7.37 -9.82 -22.86
N GLU A 129 -8.53 -10.33 -23.30
CA GLU A 129 -9.40 -9.67 -24.28
C GLU A 129 -9.82 -8.26 -23.85
N SER A 130 -10.05 -8.03 -22.56
CA SER A 130 -10.38 -6.71 -22.01
C SER A 130 -9.27 -5.67 -22.24
N VAL A 131 -8.00 -6.07 -22.12
CA VAL A 131 -6.84 -5.20 -22.37
C VAL A 131 -6.61 -5.01 -23.87
N ALA A 132 -6.81 -6.06 -24.67
CA ALA A 132 -6.73 -5.96 -26.13
C ALA A 132 -7.76 -4.95 -26.68
N LYS A 133 -9.02 -5.03 -26.22
CA LYS A 133 -10.09 -4.07 -26.57
C LYS A 133 -9.74 -2.63 -26.19
N LEU A 134 -9.13 -2.42 -25.01
CA LEU A 134 -8.65 -1.09 -24.62
C LEU A 134 -7.59 -0.55 -25.58
N ARG A 135 -6.65 -1.40 -25.99
CA ARG A 135 -5.58 -1.03 -26.93
C ARG A 135 -6.14 -0.64 -28.29
N GLU A 136 -7.13 -1.37 -28.80
CA GLU A 136 -7.80 -1.06 -30.07
C GLU A 136 -8.54 0.29 -30.01
N LEU A 137 -9.21 0.58 -28.89
CA LEU A 137 -9.99 1.81 -28.71
C LEU A 137 -9.12 3.07 -28.59
N HIS A 138 -7.93 2.97 -27.99
CA HIS A 138 -7.08 4.13 -27.68
C HIS A 138 -5.87 4.29 -28.61
N GLY A 139 -5.51 3.24 -29.37
CA GLY A 139 -4.38 3.24 -30.30
C GLY A 139 -3.00 3.31 -29.63
N PRO A 140 -1.91 2.98 -30.34
CA PRO A 140 -0.55 3.17 -29.84
C PRO A 140 -0.16 4.65 -29.93
N ARG A 141 0.02 5.34 -28.78
CA ARG A 141 0.64 6.67 -28.75
C ARG A 141 2.15 6.59 -28.67
N SER A 142 2.83 7.48 -29.37
CA SER A 142 4.29 7.53 -29.36
C SER A 142 4.83 8.01 -28.01
N VAL A 143 6.01 7.54 -27.63
CA VAL A 143 6.73 8.00 -26.42
C VAL A 143 6.95 9.51 -26.43
N GLN A 144 7.05 10.11 -27.62
CA GLN A 144 7.30 11.54 -27.83
C GLN A 144 6.07 12.40 -27.52
N GLU A 145 4.88 12.01 -27.97
CA GLU A 145 3.60 12.69 -27.66
C GLU A 145 3.31 12.73 -26.14
N ARG A 146 3.81 11.75 -25.38
CA ARG A 146 3.71 11.71 -23.92
C ARG A 146 4.63 12.71 -23.21
N VAL A 147 5.80 12.98 -23.76
CA VAL A 147 6.76 13.97 -23.22
C VAL A 147 6.35 15.38 -23.64
N ASP A 148 5.64 15.53 -24.75
CA ASP A 148 5.24 16.83 -25.26
C ASP A 148 3.86 17.29 -24.76
N ALA A 149 3.06 16.39 -24.16
CA ALA A 149 1.90 16.75 -23.37
C ALA A 149 2.34 17.62 -22.18
N ILE A 150 1.90 18.88 -22.19
CA ILE A 150 2.21 19.99 -21.27
C ILE A 150 2.11 19.63 -19.77
N ASP A 151 1.47 18.51 -19.44
CA ASP A 151 1.28 17.97 -18.09
C ASP A 151 2.49 17.26 -17.45
N TRP A 152 3.49 16.79 -18.21
CA TRP A 152 4.53 15.94 -17.60
C TRP A 152 5.44 16.68 -16.60
N LYS A 153 5.65 17.98 -16.80
CA LYS A 153 6.48 18.85 -15.95
C LYS A 153 5.68 19.54 -14.85
N VAL A 154 4.39 19.78 -15.08
CA VAL A 154 3.52 20.59 -14.21
C VAL A 154 2.69 19.72 -13.26
N MET A 155 2.26 18.52 -13.69
CA MET A 155 1.47 17.58 -12.88
C MET A 155 2.33 16.44 -12.34
N LYS A 156 3.36 16.76 -11.55
CA LYS A 156 4.15 15.79 -10.74
C LYS A 156 3.34 15.10 -9.63
N MET A 157 2.04 14.88 -9.83
CA MET A 157 1.12 14.18 -8.94
C MET A 157 0.18 13.30 -9.78
N ASN A 158 -0.19 12.15 -9.24
CA ASN A 158 -0.86 11.00 -9.87
C ASN A 158 0.02 10.14 -10.78
N HIS A 159 0.98 9.46 -10.16
CA HIS A 159 1.38 8.14 -10.62
C HIS A 159 0.26 7.15 -10.23
N ASN A 160 -0.24 6.36 -11.18
CA ASN A 160 -1.23 5.28 -11.03
C ASN A 160 -2.67 5.68 -10.65
N ALA A 161 -3.43 6.24 -11.59
CA ALA A 161 -4.89 6.40 -11.45
C ALA A 161 -5.61 5.05 -11.17
N ALA A 162 -4.97 3.92 -11.49
CA ALA A 162 -5.50 2.57 -11.26
C ALA A 162 -5.23 1.97 -9.88
N ASN A 163 -4.38 2.56 -9.06
CA ASN A 163 -4.02 1.99 -7.76
C ASN A 163 -3.72 3.13 -6.81
N THR A 164 -4.79 3.70 -6.25
CA THR A 164 -4.69 4.85 -5.35
C THR A 164 -5.19 4.45 -3.98
N VAL A 165 -4.42 4.77 -2.95
CA VAL A 165 -4.78 4.56 -1.55
C VAL A 165 -4.62 5.88 -0.82
N ARG A 166 -5.68 6.34 -0.14
CA ARG A 166 -5.66 7.51 0.74
C ARG A 166 -5.95 7.06 2.17
N LEU A 167 -5.02 7.37 3.06
CA LEU A 167 -5.08 6.96 4.45
C LEU A 167 -4.76 8.13 5.38
N ALA A 168 -5.45 8.18 6.51
CA ALA A 168 -5.10 9.01 7.65
C ALA A 168 -5.14 8.19 8.94
N GLY A 169 -4.25 8.45 9.89
CA GLY A 169 -4.23 7.71 11.14
C GLY A 169 -3.07 8.11 12.03
N PHE A 170 -2.86 7.34 13.10
CA PHE A 170 -1.83 7.66 14.09
C PHE A 170 -0.62 6.75 13.92
N VAL A 171 0.58 7.31 13.98
CA VAL A 171 1.83 6.54 13.91
C VAL A 171 1.97 5.64 15.15
N GLN A 172 1.99 4.32 14.98
CA GLN A 172 2.21 3.37 16.07
C GLN A 172 3.70 3.14 16.34
N ALA A 173 4.46 2.94 15.27
CA ALA A 173 5.89 2.68 15.28
C ALA A 173 6.49 3.01 13.90
N LYS A 174 7.80 3.20 13.86
CA LYS A 174 8.57 3.37 12.63
C LYS A 174 9.88 2.61 12.69
N SER A 175 10.41 2.24 11.53
CA SER A 175 11.76 1.69 11.36
C SER A 175 12.39 2.28 10.10
N LEU A 176 13.58 2.85 10.23
CA LEU A 176 14.36 3.39 9.11
C LEU A 176 15.51 2.44 8.80
N GLU A 177 15.49 1.87 7.60
CA GLU A 177 16.56 1.05 7.07
C GLU A 177 17.37 1.86 6.07
N ARG A 178 18.67 2.02 6.34
CA ARG A 178 19.61 2.78 5.51
C ARG A 178 20.63 1.86 4.86
N ASN A 179 21.28 2.34 3.80
CA ASN A 179 22.38 1.65 3.13
C ASN A 179 22.01 0.21 2.75
N ARG A 180 20.77 0.00 2.31
CA ARG A 180 20.27 -1.32 1.94
C ARG A 180 21.04 -1.81 0.73
N VAL A 181 21.36 -3.10 0.71
CA VAL A 181 22.09 -3.74 -0.40
C VAL A 181 21.23 -4.87 -0.95
N GLY A 182 21.08 -4.91 -2.27
CA GLY A 182 20.34 -5.95 -2.96
C GLY A 182 21.15 -7.26 -3.08
N PRO A 183 20.52 -8.35 -3.57
CA PRO A 183 21.18 -9.65 -3.75
C PRO A 183 22.44 -9.58 -4.62
N GLU A 184 22.48 -8.66 -5.58
CA GLU A 184 23.60 -8.44 -6.50
C GLU A 184 24.65 -7.44 -5.96
N GLY A 185 24.62 -7.07 -4.68
CA GLY A 185 25.53 -6.07 -4.11
C GLY A 185 25.21 -4.63 -4.49
N LYS A 186 24.17 -4.38 -5.28
CA LYS A 186 23.75 -3.04 -5.71
C LYS A 186 23.11 -2.28 -4.55
N PRO A 187 23.43 -0.99 -4.36
CA PRO A 187 22.79 -0.16 -3.35
C PRO A 187 21.30 0.02 -3.69
N LEU A 188 20.46 -0.21 -2.70
CA LEU A 188 19.02 0.03 -2.74
C LEU A 188 18.70 1.33 -2.01
N LEU A 189 17.56 1.94 -2.39
CA LEU A 189 17.03 3.11 -1.69
C LEU A 189 16.77 2.79 -0.21
N ASP A 190 16.95 3.80 0.63
CA ASP A 190 16.51 3.77 2.03
C ASP A 190 15.03 3.39 2.08
N ARG A 191 14.65 2.67 3.13
CA ARG A 191 13.27 2.24 3.37
C ARG A 191 12.83 2.69 4.74
N LEU A 192 11.78 3.51 4.78
CA LEU A 192 11.10 3.87 6.02
C LEU A 192 9.80 3.08 6.09
N ILE A 193 9.68 2.23 7.10
CA ILE A 193 8.49 1.47 7.42
C ILE A 193 7.77 2.18 8.56
N VAL A 194 6.49 2.48 8.38
CA VAL A 194 5.62 3.06 9.41
C VAL A 194 4.43 2.14 9.61
N LEU A 195 4.11 1.86 10.86
CA LEU A 195 2.86 1.20 11.24
C LEU A 195 1.81 2.27 11.51
N LEU A 196 0.81 2.38 10.64
CA LEU A 196 -0.30 3.33 10.78
C LEU A 196 -1.47 2.65 11.51
N ARG A 197 -1.93 3.25 12.61
CA ARG A 197 -3.02 2.73 13.43
C ARG A 197 -4.31 3.48 13.17
N GLN A 198 -5.35 2.73 12.82
CA GLN A 198 -6.73 3.20 12.71
C GLN A 198 -7.72 2.40 13.58
N HIS A 199 -7.23 1.42 14.34
CA HIS A 199 -8.06 0.51 15.12
C HIS A 199 -7.54 0.39 16.56
N LYS A 200 -8.44 0.05 17.49
CA LYS A 200 -8.10 -0.13 18.91
C LYS A 200 -7.09 -1.26 19.10
N ASP A 201 -7.17 -2.32 18.30
CA ASP A 201 -6.17 -3.38 18.25
C ASP A 201 -4.93 -2.94 17.46
N SER A 202 -3.75 -3.00 18.08
CA SER A 202 -2.47 -2.70 17.44
C SER A 202 -2.08 -3.75 16.40
N ASP A 203 -2.58 -4.98 16.47
CA ASP A 203 -2.30 -6.00 15.45
C ASP A 203 -2.91 -5.70 14.08
N ARG A 204 -3.86 -4.76 14.05
CA ARG A 204 -4.48 -4.25 12.83
C ARG A 204 -3.81 -3.01 12.24
N CYS A 205 -2.59 -2.68 12.68
CA CYS A 205 -1.84 -1.57 12.08
C CYS A 205 -1.47 -1.86 10.61
N ILE A 206 -1.67 -0.85 9.76
CA ILE A 206 -1.39 -0.90 8.33
C ILE A 206 0.10 -0.62 8.12
N THR A 207 0.78 -1.52 7.41
CA THR A 207 2.21 -1.37 7.07
C THR A 207 2.38 -0.44 5.86
N VAL A 208 3.00 0.72 6.08
CA VAL A 208 3.27 1.73 5.06
C VAL A 208 4.77 1.86 4.83
N ARG A 209 5.21 1.96 3.57
CA ARG A 209 6.61 2.04 3.18
C ARG A 209 6.87 3.26 2.31
N TRP A 210 7.86 4.06 2.70
CA TRP A 210 8.48 5.08 1.85
C TRP A 210 9.82 4.57 1.35
N TYR A 211 10.15 4.94 0.11
CA TYR A 211 11.44 4.66 -0.52
C TYR A 211 12.05 5.96 -1.02
N GLY A 212 13.34 6.18 -0.75
CA GLY A 212 14.03 7.40 -1.17
C GLY A 212 15.53 7.34 -0.94
N LYS A 213 16.27 8.32 -1.46
CA LYS A 213 17.74 8.38 -1.28
C LYS A 213 18.14 8.79 0.13
N ASN A 214 17.31 9.58 0.80
CA ASN A 214 17.52 10.01 2.18
C ASN A 214 16.16 10.19 2.84
N LEU A 215 15.79 9.26 3.72
CA LEU A 215 14.52 9.31 4.44
C LEU A 215 14.66 9.77 5.90
N GLU A 216 15.85 10.18 6.33
CA GLU A 216 16.07 10.66 7.70
C GLU A 216 15.28 11.94 8.03
N PRO A 217 15.21 12.98 7.17
CA PRO A 217 14.40 14.16 7.43
C PRO A 217 12.91 13.87 7.55
N LEU A 218 12.42 12.85 6.84
CA LEU A 218 11.05 12.37 6.95
C LEU A 218 10.84 11.53 8.21
N SER A 219 11.79 10.64 8.53
CA SER A 219 11.69 9.74 9.67
C SER A 219 11.64 10.51 10.98
N LYS A 220 12.51 11.51 11.19
CA LYS A 220 12.62 12.26 12.45
C LYS A 220 11.28 12.78 13.00
N PRO A 221 10.48 13.58 12.27
CA PRO A 221 9.24 14.16 12.79
C PRO A 221 8.14 13.12 13.07
N LEU A 222 8.16 11.95 12.41
CA LEU A 222 7.13 10.91 12.56
C LEU A 222 7.25 10.20 13.91
N THR A 223 6.70 10.78 14.96
CA THR A 223 6.74 10.21 16.32
C THR A 223 5.48 9.39 16.63
N LYS A 224 5.57 8.51 17.63
CA LYS A 224 4.44 7.68 18.05
C LYS A 224 3.27 8.56 18.51
N GLY A 225 2.07 8.26 18.02
CA GLY A 225 0.86 9.03 18.25
C GLY A 225 0.68 10.25 17.35
N LEU A 226 1.61 10.55 16.45
CA LEU A 226 1.45 11.65 15.51
C LEU A 226 0.36 11.33 14.48
N PRO A 227 -0.64 12.20 14.28
CA PRO A 227 -1.66 12.00 13.27
C PRO A 227 -1.14 12.47 11.91
N ILE A 228 -1.19 11.57 10.93
CA ILE A 228 -0.70 11.83 9.57
C ILE A 228 -1.73 11.40 8.53
N GLU A 229 -1.67 12.02 7.37
CA GLU A 229 -2.36 11.59 6.16
C GLU A 229 -1.40 11.52 4.98
N PHE A 230 -1.67 10.62 4.03
CA PHE A 230 -0.87 10.51 2.81
C PHE A 230 -1.65 9.78 1.71
N ALA A 231 -1.13 9.89 0.48
CA ALA A 231 -1.51 9.04 -0.64
C ALA A 231 -0.41 8.02 -0.96
N GLY A 232 -0.83 6.84 -1.42
CA GLY A 232 0.04 5.74 -1.76
C GLY A 232 -0.63 4.74 -2.70
N GLU A 233 0.00 3.58 -2.85
CA GLU A 233 -0.46 2.49 -3.70
C GLU A 233 -0.38 1.17 -2.93
N PHE A 234 -1.31 0.26 -3.18
CA PHE A 234 -1.23 -1.10 -2.65
C PHE A 234 -0.31 -1.95 -3.54
N ARG A 235 0.73 -2.55 -2.94
CA ARG A 235 1.75 -3.30 -3.67
C ARG A 235 2.13 -4.58 -2.94
N LEU A 236 2.73 -5.50 -3.69
CA LEU A 236 3.29 -6.74 -3.18
C LEU A 236 4.81 -6.69 -3.18
N ASP A 237 5.42 -7.05 -2.05
CA ASP A 237 6.85 -7.33 -1.95
C ASP A 237 7.05 -8.81 -2.25
N VAL A 238 7.35 -9.10 -3.52
CA VAL A 238 7.52 -10.46 -4.03
C VAL A 238 8.98 -10.87 -3.89
N LYS A 239 9.22 -11.96 -3.18
CA LYS A 239 10.55 -12.55 -2.98
C LYS A 239 10.54 -14.01 -3.37
N ALA A 240 11.62 -14.49 -3.97
CA ALA A 240 11.79 -15.92 -4.21
C ALA A 240 11.77 -16.68 -2.87
N ALA A 241 10.91 -17.68 -2.77
CA ALA A 241 10.76 -18.55 -1.61
C ALA A 241 11.59 -19.84 -1.73
N GLY A 242 12.12 -20.14 -2.92
CA GLY A 242 12.89 -21.35 -3.19
C GLY A 242 13.55 -21.32 -4.58
N PRO A 243 14.26 -22.41 -4.95
CA PRO A 243 14.86 -22.55 -6.27
C PRO A 243 13.79 -22.58 -7.37
N VAL A 244 14.19 -22.20 -8.58
CA VAL A 244 13.33 -22.30 -9.77
C VAL A 244 12.92 -23.75 -9.98
N ASP A 245 11.63 -23.97 -10.21
CA ASP A 245 11.09 -25.29 -10.56
C ASP A 245 11.69 -25.74 -11.91
N PRO A 246 12.38 -26.90 -11.97
CA PRO A 246 12.98 -27.41 -13.19
C PRO A 246 11.97 -27.73 -14.31
N GLU A 247 10.72 -28.05 -13.99
CA GLU A 247 9.71 -28.44 -14.97
C GLU A 247 9.02 -27.21 -15.59
N THR A 248 8.65 -26.24 -14.75
CA THR A 248 7.91 -25.05 -15.19
C THR A 248 8.80 -23.85 -15.51
N GLY A 249 10.05 -23.85 -15.03
CA GLY A 249 10.94 -22.70 -15.10
C GLY A 249 10.51 -21.53 -14.21
N ILE A 250 9.52 -21.73 -13.33
CA ILE A 250 8.93 -20.69 -12.47
C ILE A 250 9.52 -20.78 -11.06
N ALA A 251 9.88 -19.65 -10.48
CA ALA A 251 10.31 -19.60 -9.08
C ALA A 251 9.09 -19.54 -8.15
N PRO A 252 9.01 -20.36 -7.08
CA PRO A 252 8.03 -20.14 -6.02
C PRO A 252 8.32 -18.82 -5.33
N VAL A 253 7.28 -18.03 -5.06
CA VAL A 253 7.42 -16.70 -4.45
C VAL A 253 6.59 -16.56 -3.18
N SER A 254 7.12 -15.77 -2.25
CA SER A 254 6.39 -15.22 -1.11
C SER A 254 6.03 -13.78 -1.43
N SER A 255 4.76 -13.43 -1.28
CA SER A 255 4.25 -12.08 -1.55
C SER A 255 3.77 -11.45 -0.25
N ILE A 256 4.35 -10.32 0.14
CA ILE A 256 3.95 -9.58 1.34
C ILE A 256 3.26 -8.29 0.91
N PRO A 257 1.94 -8.15 1.10
CA PRO A 257 1.24 -6.92 0.75
C PRO A 257 1.58 -5.75 1.68
N TYR A 258 1.74 -4.57 1.11
CA TYR A 258 2.03 -3.33 1.84
C TYR A 258 1.48 -2.11 1.10
N ILE A 259 1.40 -0.96 1.80
CA ILE A 259 1.14 0.33 1.15
C ILE A 259 2.45 1.02 0.83
N GLN A 260 2.71 1.31 -0.44
CA GLN A 260 3.82 2.17 -0.85
C GLN A 260 3.33 3.62 -0.89
N ALA A 261 3.82 4.45 0.02
CA ALA A 261 3.50 5.88 -0.01
C ALA A 261 4.22 6.58 -1.18
N LYS A 262 3.55 7.56 -1.77
CA LYS A 262 4.07 8.36 -2.89
C LYS A 262 4.46 9.76 -2.46
N ASP A 263 3.66 10.33 -1.59
CA ASP A 263 3.83 11.69 -1.13
C ASP A 263 4.43 11.71 0.28
N TYR A 264 5.00 12.85 0.64
CA TYR A 264 5.33 13.12 2.03
C TYR A 264 4.02 13.18 2.84
N PRO A 265 3.97 12.55 4.02
CA PRO A 265 2.79 12.62 4.86
C PRO A 265 2.56 14.06 5.31
N ALA A 266 1.31 14.50 5.23
CA ALA A 266 0.86 15.74 5.83
C ALA A 266 0.43 15.48 7.28
N LEU A 267 0.62 16.47 8.15
CA LEU A 267 0.11 16.42 9.51
C LEU A 267 -1.40 16.69 9.47
N VAL A 268 -2.18 15.86 10.17
CA VAL A 268 -3.62 16.09 10.27
C VAL A 268 -3.87 17.13 11.36
N THR A 269 -4.22 18.34 10.92
CA THR A 269 -4.60 19.43 11.84
C THR A 269 -6.01 19.19 12.41
N PRO A 270 -6.39 19.88 13.50
CA PRO A 270 -7.75 19.80 14.03
C PRO A 270 -8.85 20.18 13.03
N GLU A 271 -8.55 21.05 12.07
CA GLU A 271 -9.50 21.47 11.02
C GLU A 271 -9.57 20.51 9.83
N SER A 272 -8.69 19.50 9.78
CA SER A 272 -8.68 18.53 8.68
C SER A 272 -9.81 17.51 8.83
N GLU A 273 -10.55 17.31 7.74
CA GLU A 273 -11.61 16.30 7.62
C GLU A 273 -11.09 14.85 7.62
N SER A 274 -9.77 14.65 7.54
CA SER A 274 -9.15 13.33 7.39
C SER A 274 -9.24 12.46 8.64
N ILE A 275 -9.45 13.05 9.83
CA ILE A 275 -9.73 12.33 11.08
C ILE A 275 -10.93 12.98 11.77
N LYS A 276 -12.11 12.43 11.54
CA LYS A 276 -13.40 12.90 12.10
C LYS A 276 -13.60 12.51 13.56
N VAL A 277 -13.03 11.37 13.98
CA VAL A 277 -13.13 10.88 15.36
C VAL A 277 -11.74 10.59 15.90
N ARG A 278 -11.39 11.22 17.03
CA ARG A 278 -10.14 10.97 17.75
C ARG A 278 -10.43 10.00 18.91
N PRO A 279 -10.05 8.73 18.81
CA PRO A 279 -10.35 7.75 19.85
C PRO A 279 -9.43 7.93 21.06
N ALA A 280 -9.91 7.54 22.25
CA ALA A 280 -9.15 7.67 23.51
C ALA A 280 -7.77 6.99 23.46
N TRP A 281 -7.66 5.83 22.80
CA TRP A 281 -6.39 5.12 22.65
C TRP A 281 -5.34 5.91 21.87
N ALA A 282 -5.74 6.86 21.02
CA ALA A 282 -4.80 7.71 20.28
C ALA A 282 -4.15 8.74 21.21
N HIS A 283 -4.88 9.23 22.21
CA HIS A 283 -4.33 10.12 23.23
C HIS A 283 -3.27 9.41 24.07
N GLU A 284 -3.54 8.19 24.53
CA GLU A 284 -2.55 7.36 25.24
C GLU A 284 -1.31 7.10 24.38
N LEU A 285 -1.50 6.86 23.08
CA LEU A 285 -0.41 6.63 22.14
C LEU A 285 0.51 7.85 22.02
N TYR A 286 -0.08 9.05 21.93
CA TYR A 286 0.64 10.31 21.92
C TYR A 286 1.41 10.56 23.22
N LEU A 287 0.78 10.35 24.38
CA LEU A 287 1.45 10.49 25.68
C LEU A 287 2.64 9.54 25.83
N ARG A 288 2.53 8.29 25.37
CA ARG A 288 3.66 7.34 25.35
C ARG A 288 4.79 7.79 24.40
N GLY A 289 4.44 8.40 23.27
CA GLY A 289 5.42 8.98 22.34
C GLY A 289 6.14 10.20 22.93
N ALA A 290 5.40 11.08 23.59
CA ALA A 290 5.94 12.28 24.26
C ALA A 290 6.80 11.92 25.48
N GLY A 291 6.35 10.96 26.31
CA GLY A 291 7.07 10.49 27.50
C GLY A 291 8.38 9.78 27.16
N ALA A 292 8.44 9.02 26.06
CA ALA A 292 9.68 8.41 25.58
C ALA A 292 10.72 9.46 25.11
N ASN A 293 10.27 10.62 24.61
CA ASN A 293 11.15 11.74 24.28
C ASN A 293 11.55 12.60 25.50
N GLN A 294 10.81 12.52 26.61
CA GLN A 294 11.11 13.27 27.85
C GLN A 294 11.97 12.47 28.84
N GLN A 295 12.09 11.15 28.71
CA GLN A 295 12.98 10.31 29.53
C GLN A 295 14.44 10.29 29.04
N THR A 296 14.90 11.35 28.37
CA THR A 296 16.34 11.60 28.24
C THR A 296 16.68 13.03 28.66
N PRO A 297 16.89 13.24 29.96
CA PRO A 297 17.86 14.24 30.41
C PRO A 297 18.93 13.62 31.33
N ALA A 298 20.18 13.76 30.87
CA ALA A 298 21.44 13.97 31.60
C ALA A 298 22.16 12.84 32.39
N ALA A 299 23.41 12.61 31.95
CA ALA A 299 24.68 12.36 32.66
C ALA A 299 25.46 11.25 31.91
N ASP A 300 26.73 11.35 31.51
CA ASP A 300 27.84 12.08 32.10
C ASP A 300 29.00 12.23 31.09
N SER A 301 29.90 13.15 31.40
CA SER A 301 31.14 13.49 30.72
C SER A 301 32.21 12.37 30.71
N SER A 302 32.97 12.34 29.60
CA SER A 302 34.37 11.89 29.41
C SER A 302 34.84 10.47 29.80
N GLU A 303 35.37 9.81 28.76
CA GLU A 303 36.53 8.90 28.71
C GLU A 303 36.46 7.49 29.33
N GLY A 304 36.57 6.48 28.44
CA GLY A 304 37.25 5.21 28.75
C GLY A 304 36.54 3.93 28.32
N GLY A 305 36.93 3.38 27.16
CA GLY A 305 37.14 1.92 27.02
C GLY A 305 35.99 1.00 26.58
N ALA A 306 36.20 0.43 25.39
CA ALA A 306 35.95 -0.98 24.99
C ALA A 306 34.51 -1.50 24.79
N ALA A 307 34.23 -1.76 23.50
CA ALA A 307 33.67 -2.99 22.92
C ALA A 307 32.40 -3.63 23.50
N GLY A 308 31.34 -3.65 22.68
CA GLY A 308 30.20 -4.55 22.82
C GLY A 308 29.10 -4.19 21.83
N SER A 309 29.14 -4.77 20.62
CA SER A 309 28.09 -4.63 19.61
C SER A 309 26.80 -5.27 20.11
N ILE A 310 25.90 -4.46 20.68
CA ILE A 310 24.53 -4.86 20.97
C ILE A 310 23.82 -5.05 19.62
N ASP A 311 23.48 -6.30 19.32
CA ASP A 311 22.76 -6.69 18.13
C ASP A 311 21.34 -6.09 18.15
N ARG A 312 21.20 -4.95 17.46
CA ARG A 312 19.96 -4.17 17.39
C ARG A 312 18.83 -4.94 16.70
N GLN A 313 19.12 -6.02 15.96
CA GLN A 313 18.09 -6.89 15.39
C GLN A 313 17.41 -7.74 16.47
N ALA A 314 18.16 -8.21 17.48
CA ALA A 314 17.61 -8.98 18.60
C ALA A 314 16.73 -8.10 19.52
N ALA A 315 17.15 -6.86 19.76
CA ALA A 315 16.35 -5.90 20.53
C ALA A 315 15.03 -5.51 19.81
N PHE A 316 15.06 -5.44 18.47
CA PHE A 316 13.86 -5.20 17.67
C PHE A 316 12.91 -6.42 17.65
N ALA A 317 13.45 -7.64 17.58
CA ALA A 317 12.66 -8.87 17.67
C ALA A 317 11.98 -9.01 19.04
N GLN A 318 12.66 -8.66 20.14
CA GLN A 318 12.05 -8.64 21.47
C GLN A 318 10.91 -7.62 21.59
N ALA A 319 11.07 -6.42 21.01
CA ALA A 319 10.02 -5.41 20.98
C ALA A 319 8.79 -5.80 20.11
N MET A 320 8.95 -6.74 19.18
CA MET A 320 7.87 -7.29 18.34
C MET A 320 7.19 -8.52 18.96
N SER A 321 7.79 -9.10 20.01
CA SER A 321 7.32 -10.31 20.70
C SER A 321 6.52 -10.04 21.99
N GLN A 322 6.48 -8.81 22.48
CA GLN A 322 5.74 -8.45 23.67
C GLN A 322 4.56 -7.52 23.33
N GLN A 323 3.35 -8.03 23.62
CA GLN A 323 1.99 -7.47 23.46
C GLN A 323 1.31 -7.75 22.11
#